data_AF-A0AA36Y3M2-F1
#
_entry.id   AF-A0AA36Y3M2-F1
#
_cell.length_a   1.000
_cell.length_b   1.000
_cell.length_c   1.000
_cell.angle_alpha   90.00
_cell.angle_beta   90.00
_cell.angle_gamma   90.00
#
_symmetry.space_group_name_H-M   'P 1'
#
loop_
_entity.id
_entity.type
_entity.pdbx_description
1 polymer ?
#
loop_
_entity_poly.entity_id
_entity_poly.type
_entity_poly.pdbx_seq_one_letter_code
_entity_poly.pdbx_strand_id
1 'polypeptide(L)'
;MFIVPSEAGNKQEISNSISRFIHAFKVGSLLKKCNCKKEKGIPFMKLFTYILCNVFRDRSMYMQKKTGSFREDFSRNTYYRFLRSARSNSFIPINFSLLASSKEENILGEVKSYDRRSLAGKRRIMAQRKGTDVMIQLIDEAMKAGHKAGYVLFDSWFSNPHQIVEPKDKGLDTIAMVKISSRISYEFNGERRNIKQIYNSCKKRRGRSRYLLSVPVRVGQDKKDGHSVDAGIVCVRNRINRKDWLALVCTDMSLREEDIIRIYGKRWDIEVFFKTCKSFLNLGSEYHGLSYDALTAHVALVFTGYMLMSVAKRDDEDERTLGELFYFMVDEAADITFSQSMKILPDAMPASIRTVFQASEEQINTFMNDFISRLPEYMQKSLPADTAA
;
A
#
# COMPACT_ATOMS: atom_id res chain seq x y z
N MET A 1 -16.96 -15.09 27.76
CA MET A 1 -15.94 -16.12 27.44
C MET A 1 -14.63 -15.39 27.25
N PHE A 2 -13.67 -15.57 28.15
CA PHE A 2 -12.35 -14.96 28.03
C PHE A 2 -11.54 -15.70 26.94
N ILE A 3 -10.69 -14.98 26.20
CA ILE A 3 -9.85 -15.59 25.14
C ILE A 3 -8.84 -16.56 25.77
N VAL A 4 -8.38 -16.28 26.99
CA VAL A 4 -7.47 -17.11 27.79
C VAL A 4 -8.01 -17.23 29.24
N PRO A 5 -7.90 -18.40 29.90
CA PRO A 5 -8.24 -18.54 31.33
C PRO A 5 -7.32 -17.70 32.22
N SER A 6 -7.82 -17.26 33.39
CA SER A 6 -7.05 -16.50 34.39
C SER A 6 -5.86 -17.27 34.99
N GLU A 7 -5.86 -18.60 34.91
CA GLU A 7 -4.83 -19.50 35.48
C GLU A 7 -4.20 -20.41 34.41
N ALA A 8 -3.80 -19.86 33.25
CA ALA A 8 -3.23 -20.68 32.18
C ALA A 8 -1.74 -20.98 32.42
N GLY A 9 -1.43 -22.14 33.00
CA GLY A 9 -0.06 -22.58 33.29
C GLY A 9 0.68 -23.19 32.09
N ASN A 10 0.00 -23.58 31.00
CA ASN A 10 0.65 -24.29 29.87
C ASN A 10 0.25 -23.81 28.46
N LYS A 11 1.22 -23.78 27.54
CA LYS A 11 1.09 -23.33 26.12
C LYS A 11 0.00 -24.03 25.32
N GLN A 12 -0.28 -25.29 25.67
CA GLN A 12 -1.31 -26.09 25.00
C GLN A 12 -2.73 -25.62 25.37
N GLU A 13 -2.94 -25.21 26.63
CA GLU A 13 -4.23 -24.71 27.10
C GLU A 13 -4.59 -23.38 26.44
N ILE A 14 -3.60 -22.49 26.29
CA ILE A 14 -3.75 -21.22 25.55
C ILE A 14 -4.16 -21.50 24.10
N SER A 15 -3.48 -22.45 23.43
CA SER A 15 -3.82 -22.85 22.05
C SER A 15 -5.25 -23.36 21.93
N ASN A 16 -5.67 -24.19 22.89
CA ASN A 16 -6.99 -24.81 22.92
C ASN A 16 -8.07 -23.78 23.27
N SER A 17 -7.79 -22.81 24.14
CA SER A 17 -8.70 -21.71 24.47
C SER A 17 -8.95 -20.81 23.27
N ILE A 18 -7.88 -20.40 22.59
CA ILE A 18 -7.96 -19.57 21.39
C ILE A 18 -8.70 -20.30 20.26
N SER A 19 -8.46 -21.61 20.11
CA SER A 19 -9.19 -22.41 19.11
C SER A 19 -10.69 -22.49 19.43
N ARG A 20 -11.05 -22.66 20.71
CA ARG A 20 -12.44 -22.62 21.17
C ARG A 20 -13.08 -21.25 20.93
N PHE A 21 -12.36 -20.17 21.21
CA PHE A 21 -12.81 -18.80 20.93
C PHE A 21 -13.07 -18.59 19.43
N ILE A 22 -12.11 -18.93 18.57
CA ILE A 22 -12.25 -18.81 17.11
C ILE A 22 -13.49 -19.57 16.60
N HIS A 23 -13.75 -20.76 17.15
CA HIS A 23 -14.90 -21.56 16.78
C HIS A 23 -16.22 -20.98 17.31
N ALA A 24 -16.28 -20.64 18.60
CA ALA A 24 -17.48 -20.13 19.26
C ALA A 24 -18.00 -18.83 18.63
N PHE A 25 -17.08 -17.91 18.30
CA PHE A 25 -17.41 -16.63 17.67
C PHE A 25 -17.42 -16.69 16.14
N LYS A 26 -17.26 -17.89 15.57
CA LYS A 26 -17.21 -18.14 14.11
C LYS A 26 -16.24 -17.18 13.38
N VAL A 27 -15.13 -16.81 14.02
CA VAL A 27 -14.16 -15.82 13.53
C VAL A 27 -13.67 -16.18 12.13
N GLY A 28 -13.40 -17.45 11.87
CA GLY A 28 -12.99 -17.90 10.53
C GLY A 28 -14.06 -17.70 9.45
N SER A 29 -15.35 -17.73 9.79
CA SER A 29 -16.44 -17.43 8.85
C SER A 29 -16.57 -15.93 8.60
N LEU A 30 -16.38 -15.10 9.64
CA LEU A 30 -16.38 -13.65 9.53
C LEU A 30 -15.22 -13.19 8.65
N LEU A 31 -14.00 -13.66 8.92
CA LEU A 31 -12.82 -13.35 8.10
C LEU A 31 -13.02 -13.80 6.63
N LYS A 32 -13.63 -14.97 6.38
CA LYS A 32 -13.96 -15.39 5.00
C LYS A 32 -14.97 -14.48 4.32
N LYS A 33 -15.94 -13.93 5.06
CA LYS A 33 -16.91 -12.93 4.56
C LYS A 33 -16.21 -11.62 4.24
N CYS A 34 -15.26 -11.18 5.07
CA CYS A 34 -14.32 -10.07 4.81
C CYS A 34 -13.27 -10.40 3.72
N ASN A 35 -13.51 -11.43 2.91
CA ASN A 35 -12.67 -11.85 1.80
C ASN A 35 -11.22 -12.25 2.17
N CYS A 36 -10.92 -12.52 3.45
CA CYS A 36 -9.68 -13.16 3.87
C CYS A 36 -9.64 -14.59 3.33
N LYS A 37 -8.94 -14.78 2.20
CA LYS A 37 -8.81 -16.05 1.50
C LYS A 37 -7.35 -16.38 1.24
N LYS A 38 -7.06 -17.68 1.23
CA LYS A 38 -5.74 -18.20 0.88
C LYS A 38 -5.53 -18.07 -0.64
N GLU A 39 -4.60 -17.21 -1.05
CA GLU A 39 -4.17 -17.10 -2.45
C GLU A 39 -3.23 -18.25 -2.85
N LYS A 40 -2.25 -18.61 -2.00
CA LYS A 40 -1.30 -19.72 -2.20
C LYS A 40 -0.63 -20.12 -0.89
N GLY A 41 -0.14 -21.36 -0.78
CA GLY A 41 0.77 -21.78 0.29
C GLY A 41 0.05 -22.40 1.49
N ILE A 42 0.10 -21.76 2.66
CA ILE A 42 -0.54 -22.24 3.90
C ILE A 42 -1.94 -21.63 4.11
N PRO A 43 -2.86 -22.30 4.82
CA PRO A 43 -4.16 -21.73 5.18
C PRO A 43 -4.02 -20.44 6.00
N PHE A 44 -4.77 -19.38 5.65
CA PHE A 44 -4.70 -18.11 6.38
C PHE A 44 -5.11 -18.27 7.86
N MET A 45 -6.10 -19.12 8.15
CA MET A 45 -6.51 -19.43 9.52
C MET A 45 -5.38 -20.04 10.35
N LYS A 46 -4.52 -20.87 9.74
CA LYS A 46 -3.35 -21.42 10.45
C LYS A 46 -2.41 -20.31 10.90
N LEU A 47 -2.16 -19.34 10.03
CA LEU A 47 -1.29 -18.20 10.31
C LEU A 47 -1.93 -17.24 11.32
N PHE A 48 -3.22 -16.95 11.17
CA PHE A 48 -3.99 -16.11 12.08
C PHE A 48 -4.02 -16.70 13.49
N THR A 49 -4.34 -18.00 13.63
CA THR A 49 -4.34 -18.69 14.93
C THR A 49 -2.95 -18.67 15.56
N TYR A 50 -1.88 -18.88 14.78
CA TYR A 50 -0.51 -18.80 15.30
C TYR A 50 -0.15 -17.39 15.79
N ILE A 51 -0.49 -16.35 15.02
CA ILE A 51 -0.26 -14.95 15.41
C ILE A 51 -1.02 -14.64 16.69
N LEU A 52 -2.30 -15.01 16.75
CA LEU A 52 -3.14 -14.79 17.92
C LEU A 52 -2.60 -15.54 19.14
N CYS A 53 -2.12 -16.78 18.97
CA CYS A 53 -1.43 -17.50 20.04
C CYS A 53 -0.17 -16.80 20.54
N ASN A 54 0.58 -16.11 19.68
CA ASN A 54 1.76 -15.36 20.09
C ASN A 54 1.44 -14.05 20.82
N VAL A 55 0.19 -13.55 20.74
CA VAL A 55 -0.24 -12.40 21.57
C VAL A 55 -0.37 -12.82 23.02
N PHE A 56 -0.83 -14.05 23.26
CA PHE A 56 -1.08 -14.58 24.61
C PHE A 56 0.02 -15.53 25.12
N ARG A 57 1.05 -15.76 24.32
CA ARG A 57 2.26 -16.47 24.72
C ARG A 57 3.34 -15.40 24.78
N ASP A 58 4.09 -15.29 25.86
CA ASP A 58 5.17 -14.29 26.05
C ASP A 58 6.39 -14.50 25.12
N ARG A 59 6.17 -14.81 23.84
CA ARG A 59 7.17 -15.21 22.84
C ARG A 59 6.74 -14.80 21.45
N SER A 60 7.44 -13.81 20.89
CA SER A 60 7.33 -13.47 19.47
C SER A 60 7.86 -14.57 18.54
N MET A 61 7.44 -14.58 17.25
CA MET A 61 8.00 -15.50 16.25
C MET A 61 9.52 -15.34 16.13
N TYR A 62 10.04 -14.11 16.30
CA TYR A 62 11.47 -13.85 16.29
C TYR A 62 12.19 -14.59 17.43
N MET A 63 11.66 -14.49 18.66
CA MET A 63 12.20 -15.19 19.82
C MET A 63 12.15 -16.70 19.63
N GLN A 64 11.02 -17.24 19.15
CA GLN A 64 10.89 -18.68 18.88
C GLN A 64 11.90 -19.19 17.85
N LYS A 65 12.30 -18.37 16.88
CA LYS A 65 13.35 -18.72 15.92
C LYS A 65 14.74 -18.67 16.53
N LYS A 66 15.00 -17.70 17.41
CA LYS A 66 16.28 -17.59 18.13
C LYS A 66 16.47 -18.73 19.15
N THR A 67 15.40 -19.17 19.81
CA THR A 67 15.43 -20.24 20.81
C THR A 67 15.20 -21.63 20.23
N GLY A 68 15.15 -21.78 18.89
CA GLY A 68 14.91 -23.08 18.23
C GLY A 68 13.54 -23.71 18.48
N SER A 69 12.59 -22.98 19.09
CA SER A 69 11.27 -23.48 19.45
C SER A 69 10.20 -23.22 18.38
N PHE A 70 10.56 -22.62 17.24
CA PHE A 70 9.69 -22.43 16.09
C PHE A 70 9.52 -23.74 15.32
N ARG A 71 8.32 -24.34 15.40
CA ARG A 71 8.01 -25.65 14.77
C ARG A 71 7.03 -25.54 13.59
N GLU A 72 6.71 -24.32 13.17
CA GLU A 72 5.73 -24.11 12.10
C GLU A 72 6.34 -24.31 10.70
N ASP A 73 5.51 -24.75 9.76
CA ASP A 73 5.89 -25.07 8.38
C ASP A 73 5.89 -23.87 7.42
N PHE A 74 5.61 -22.66 7.92
CA PHE A 74 5.58 -21.44 7.12
C PHE A 74 6.81 -20.54 7.28
N SER A 75 7.15 -19.85 6.19
CA SER A 75 8.32 -18.98 6.16
C SER A 75 8.13 -17.69 6.97
N ARG A 76 9.26 -17.08 7.40
CA ARG A 76 9.29 -15.73 8.02
C ARG A 76 8.56 -14.70 7.15
N ASN A 77 8.79 -14.76 5.84
CA ASN A 77 8.21 -13.83 4.89
C ASN A 77 6.68 -13.98 4.79
N THR A 78 6.15 -15.19 4.97
CA THR A 78 4.71 -15.43 4.98
C THR A 78 4.05 -14.77 6.19
N TYR A 79 4.64 -14.90 7.38
CA TYR A 79 4.19 -14.25 8.61
C TYR A 79 4.17 -12.73 8.50
N TYR A 80 5.27 -12.11 8.08
CA TYR A 80 5.30 -10.65 7.94
C TYR A 80 4.46 -10.13 6.78
N ARG A 81 4.26 -10.91 5.72
CA ARG A 81 3.32 -10.53 4.64
C ARG A 81 1.89 -10.54 5.13
N PHE A 82 1.49 -11.48 5.97
CA PHE A 82 0.17 -11.49 6.58
C PHE A 82 -0.04 -10.26 7.46
N LEU A 83 0.92 -9.95 8.34
CA LEU A 83 0.88 -8.73 9.16
C LEU A 83 0.94 -7.42 8.35
N ARG A 84 1.50 -7.46 7.14
CA ARG A 84 1.65 -6.29 6.26
C ARG A 84 0.69 -6.29 5.07
N SER A 85 -0.27 -7.22 5.02
CA SER A 85 -1.21 -7.36 3.90
C SER A 85 -2.42 -6.46 4.09
N ALA A 86 -2.18 -5.14 4.14
CA ALA A 86 -3.23 -4.15 3.98
C ALA A 86 -3.28 -3.76 2.49
N ARG A 87 -4.31 -4.18 1.73
CA ARG A 87 -4.54 -3.63 0.38
C ARG A 87 -5.21 -2.27 0.51
N SER A 88 -4.39 -1.27 0.82
CA SER A 88 -4.77 0.13 0.94
C SER A 88 -4.59 0.89 -0.38
N ASN A 89 -5.43 0.64 -1.38
CA ASN A 89 -5.56 1.54 -2.53
C ASN A 89 -7.04 1.60 -2.91
N SER A 90 -7.77 2.59 -2.39
CA SER A 90 -9.08 2.93 -2.93
C SER A 90 -8.84 3.78 -4.17
N PHE A 91 -9.43 3.39 -5.30
CA PHE A 91 -9.50 4.24 -6.49
C PHE A 91 -10.70 5.16 -6.34
N ILE A 92 -10.51 6.46 -6.59
CA ILE A 92 -11.59 7.45 -6.58
C ILE A 92 -11.43 8.31 -7.84
N PRO A 93 -12.43 8.37 -8.74
CA PRO A 93 -12.40 9.30 -9.85
C PRO A 93 -12.53 10.74 -9.31
N ILE A 94 -11.56 11.60 -9.63
CA ILE A 94 -11.55 13.01 -9.19
C ILE A 94 -12.23 13.89 -10.25
N ASN A 95 -11.81 13.77 -11.50
CA ASN A 95 -12.38 14.48 -12.64
C ASN A 95 -12.23 13.66 -13.92
N PHE A 96 -12.89 14.10 -14.99
CA PHE A 96 -12.85 13.47 -16.30
C PHE A 96 -13.21 14.47 -17.40
N SER A 97 -12.91 14.11 -18.64
CA SER A 97 -13.35 14.82 -19.83
C SER A 97 -13.67 13.84 -20.95
N LEU A 98 -14.80 14.05 -21.62
CA LEU A 98 -15.14 13.34 -22.84
C LEU A 98 -14.60 14.15 -24.02
N LEU A 99 -13.73 13.54 -24.81
CA LEU A 99 -13.14 14.19 -25.98
C LEU A 99 -14.05 14.03 -27.20
N ALA A 100 -14.05 15.05 -28.05
CA ALA A 100 -14.74 15.11 -29.32
C ALA A 100 -13.75 15.51 -30.42
N SER A 101 -14.11 15.26 -31.68
CA SER A 101 -13.30 15.73 -32.81
C SER A 101 -13.23 17.26 -32.83
N SER A 102 -12.05 17.80 -33.12
CA SER A 102 -11.86 19.23 -33.41
C SER A 102 -12.33 19.62 -34.81
N LYS A 103 -12.53 18.64 -35.70
CA LYS A 103 -13.07 18.86 -37.05
C LYS A 103 -14.59 18.82 -37.00
N GLU A 104 -15.22 19.89 -37.46
CA GLU A 104 -16.68 20.06 -37.46
C GLU A 104 -17.41 18.95 -38.22
N GLU A 105 -16.86 18.50 -39.34
CA GLU A 105 -17.39 17.40 -40.17
C GLU A 105 -17.57 16.06 -39.42
N ASN A 106 -16.83 15.85 -38.33
CA ASN A 106 -16.90 14.63 -37.52
C ASN A 106 -17.72 14.81 -36.23
N ILE A 107 -18.28 16.00 -35.99
CA ILE A 107 -19.12 16.26 -34.83
C ILE A 107 -20.54 15.82 -35.16
N LEU A 108 -21.08 14.92 -34.34
CA LEU A 108 -22.44 14.41 -34.49
C LEU A 108 -23.42 15.23 -33.63
N GLY A 109 -24.59 15.55 -34.19
CA GLY A 109 -25.66 16.28 -33.50
C GLY A 109 -25.63 17.79 -33.69
N GLU A 110 -26.61 18.50 -33.11
CA GLU A 110 -26.72 19.96 -33.21
C GLU A 110 -25.60 20.69 -32.46
N VAL A 111 -24.83 21.51 -33.17
CA VAL A 111 -23.86 22.44 -32.56
C VAL A 111 -24.57 23.76 -32.25
N LYS A 112 -25.07 23.89 -31.02
CA LYS A 112 -25.69 25.14 -30.55
C LYS A 112 -24.64 26.18 -30.18
N SER A 113 -24.95 27.46 -30.38
CA SER A 113 -24.15 28.55 -29.80
C SER A 113 -24.26 28.50 -28.27
N TYR A 114 -23.13 28.70 -27.58
CA TYR A 114 -23.05 28.66 -26.12
C TYR A 114 -22.15 29.77 -25.58
N ASP A 115 -22.46 30.30 -24.39
CA ASP A 115 -21.56 31.22 -23.70
C ASP A 115 -20.29 30.46 -23.29
N ARG A 116 -19.15 30.85 -23.86
CA ARG A 116 -17.83 30.27 -23.62
C ARG A 116 -17.35 30.43 -22.17
N ARG A 117 -17.94 31.35 -21.40
CA ARG A 117 -17.64 31.55 -19.97
C ARG A 117 -18.38 30.57 -19.07
N SER A 118 -19.49 30.01 -19.54
CA SER A 118 -20.28 29.02 -18.80
C SER A 118 -19.50 27.72 -18.57
N LEU A 119 -19.86 26.96 -17.53
CA LEU A 119 -19.25 25.65 -17.27
C LEU A 119 -19.40 24.69 -18.45
N ALA A 120 -20.60 24.65 -19.04
CA ALA A 120 -20.89 23.81 -20.20
C ALA A 120 -20.09 24.25 -21.45
N GLY A 121 -19.93 25.57 -21.65
CA GLY A 121 -19.09 26.11 -22.71
C GLY A 121 -17.62 25.76 -22.54
N LYS A 122 -17.07 25.91 -21.33
CA LYS A 122 -15.69 25.52 -21.01
C LYS A 122 -15.44 24.03 -21.26
N ARG A 123 -16.38 23.15 -20.87
CA ARG A 123 -16.29 21.71 -21.11
C ARG A 123 -16.32 21.35 -22.59
N ARG A 124 -17.21 21.96 -23.38
CA ARG A 124 -17.26 21.76 -24.84
C ARG A 124 -15.98 22.20 -25.54
N ILE A 125 -15.41 23.34 -25.14
CA ILE A 125 -14.11 23.81 -25.66
C ILE A 125 -13.01 22.82 -25.29
N MET A 126 -12.99 22.32 -24.05
CA MET A 126 -12.03 21.31 -23.62
C MET A 126 -12.15 20.01 -24.41
N ALA A 127 -13.38 19.57 -24.71
CA ALA A 127 -13.64 18.32 -25.43
C ALA A 127 -12.91 18.24 -26.77
N GLN A 128 -12.77 19.37 -27.46
CA GLN A 128 -12.16 19.45 -28.80
C GLN A 128 -10.65 19.69 -28.78
N ARG A 129 -10.03 19.76 -27.60
CA ARG A 129 -8.56 19.91 -27.47
C ARG A 129 -7.85 18.56 -27.56
N LYS A 130 -6.53 18.61 -27.79
CA LYS A 130 -5.70 17.41 -27.73
C LYS A 130 -5.78 16.80 -26.33
N GLY A 131 -6.02 15.50 -26.25
CA GLY A 131 -6.14 14.78 -24.97
C GLY A 131 -4.92 14.95 -24.06
N THR A 132 -3.73 15.16 -24.64
CA THR A 132 -2.49 15.45 -23.92
C THR A 132 -2.58 16.74 -23.11
N ASP A 133 -3.19 17.78 -23.69
CA ASP A 133 -3.31 19.10 -23.07
C ASP A 133 -4.46 19.11 -22.06
N VAL A 134 -5.54 18.37 -22.38
CA VAL A 134 -6.68 18.16 -21.48
C VAL A 134 -6.23 17.44 -20.22
N MET A 135 -5.40 16.41 -20.33
CA MET A 135 -4.83 15.69 -19.19
C MET A 135 -4.12 16.63 -18.21
N ILE A 136 -3.28 17.53 -18.72
CA ILE A 136 -2.55 18.49 -17.89
C ILE A 136 -3.51 19.48 -17.22
N GLN A 137 -4.51 19.95 -17.95
CA GLN A 137 -5.56 20.80 -17.37
C GLN A 137 -6.32 20.08 -16.26
N LEU A 138 -6.65 18.79 -16.42
CA LEU A 138 -7.32 18.01 -15.37
C LEU A 138 -6.44 17.86 -14.11
N ILE A 139 -5.12 17.73 -14.27
CA ILE A 139 -4.17 17.74 -13.14
C ILE A 139 -4.20 19.10 -12.44
N ASP A 140 -4.14 20.20 -13.21
CA ASP A 140 -4.19 21.57 -12.66
C ASP A 140 -5.50 21.84 -11.90
N GLU A 141 -6.63 21.40 -12.45
CA GLU A 141 -7.94 21.54 -11.79
C GLU A 141 -7.99 20.75 -10.48
N ALA A 142 -7.46 19.52 -10.46
CA ALA A 142 -7.39 18.72 -9.23
C ALA A 142 -6.49 19.36 -8.17
N MET A 143 -5.31 19.86 -8.56
CA MET A 143 -4.39 20.54 -7.64
C MET A 143 -5.00 21.84 -7.10
N LYS A 144 -5.66 22.65 -7.94
CA LYS A 144 -6.36 23.87 -7.53
C LYS A 144 -7.51 23.59 -6.56
N ALA A 145 -8.17 22.44 -6.69
CA ALA A 145 -9.19 21.99 -5.75
C ALA A 145 -8.61 21.49 -4.40
N GLY A 146 -7.28 21.48 -4.25
CA GLY A 146 -6.58 21.12 -3.01
C GLY A 146 -6.12 19.65 -2.95
N HIS A 147 -6.29 18.87 -4.02
CA HIS A 147 -5.79 17.50 -4.05
C HIS A 147 -4.25 17.49 -4.09
N LYS A 148 -3.65 16.61 -3.28
CA LYS A 148 -2.20 16.38 -3.24
C LYS A 148 -1.88 15.00 -3.77
N ALA A 149 -0.84 14.90 -4.58
CA ALA A 149 -0.34 13.63 -5.10
C ALA A 149 1.19 13.60 -5.02
N GLY A 150 1.76 12.42 -4.75
CA GLY A 150 3.20 12.21 -4.87
C GLY A 150 3.61 11.85 -6.29
N TYR A 151 2.76 11.09 -7.00
CA TYR A 151 3.08 10.57 -8.33
C TYR A 151 1.90 10.66 -9.30
N VAL A 152 2.20 10.92 -10.57
CA VAL A 152 1.29 10.77 -11.70
C VAL A 152 1.66 9.49 -12.46
N LEU A 153 0.68 8.61 -12.68
CA LEU A 153 0.90 7.30 -13.31
C LEU A 153 0.32 7.28 -14.73
N PHE A 154 1.18 7.07 -15.73
CA PHE A 154 0.76 7.07 -17.14
C PHE A 154 0.97 5.73 -17.83
N ASP A 155 0.02 5.37 -18.70
CA ASP A 155 0.26 4.32 -19.68
C ASP A 155 1.13 4.83 -20.85
N SER A 156 1.58 3.90 -21.70
CA SER A 156 2.47 4.14 -22.83
C SER A 156 1.95 5.18 -23.84
N TRP A 157 0.64 5.41 -23.89
CA TRP A 157 0.01 6.44 -24.71
C TRP A 157 0.40 7.88 -24.32
N PHE A 158 0.78 8.11 -23.06
CA PHE A 158 1.14 9.43 -22.52
C PHE A 158 2.62 9.53 -22.14
N SER A 159 3.45 8.65 -22.70
CA SER A 159 4.87 8.52 -22.34
C SER A 159 5.84 9.32 -23.23
N ASN A 160 5.35 10.29 -23.99
CA ASN A 160 6.26 11.15 -24.75
C ASN A 160 7.04 12.07 -23.81
N PRO A 161 8.29 12.44 -24.14
CA PRO A 161 9.13 13.25 -23.26
C PRO A 161 8.46 14.53 -22.71
N HIS A 162 7.72 15.26 -23.55
CA HIS A 162 6.99 16.46 -23.11
C HIS A 162 5.99 16.18 -21.98
N GLN A 163 5.27 15.05 -22.06
CA GLN A 163 4.23 14.67 -21.10
C GLN A 163 4.81 14.16 -19.77
N ILE A 164 6.11 13.84 -19.74
CA ILE A 164 6.85 13.45 -18.53
C ILE A 164 7.45 14.69 -17.86
N VAL A 165 7.90 15.66 -18.65
CA VAL A 165 8.49 16.92 -18.16
C VAL A 165 7.43 17.83 -17.55
N GLU A 166 6.28 17.98 -18.23
CA GLU A 166 5.26 18.96 -17.84
C GLU A 166 4.65 18.75 -16.44
N PRO A 167 4.38 17.51 -15.96
CA PRO A 167 4.02 17.30 -14.55
C PRO A 167 5.14 17.62 -13.57
N LYS A 168 6.41 17.41 -13.96
CA LYS A 168 7.57 17.73 -13.11
C LYS A 168 7.70 19.22 -12.87
N ASP A 169 7.46 20.04 -13.90
CA ASP A 169 7.43 21.50 -13.80
C ASP A 169 6.34 21.99 -12.83
N LYS A 170 5.32 21.16 -12.56
CA LYS A 170 4.25 21.40 -11.58
C LYS A 170 4.56 20.81 -10.19
N GLY A 171 5.75 20.26 -9.99
CA GLY A 171 6.17 19.65 -8.72
C GLY A 171 5.66 18.22 -8.48
N LEU A 172 5.19 17.53 -9.53
CA LEU A 172 4.73 16.14 -9.45
C LEU A 172 5.71 15.19 -10.13
N ASP A 173 6.05 14.10 -9.46
CA ASP A 173 6.84 13.04 -10.07
C ASP A 173 5.99 12.13 -10.95
N THR A 174 6.55 11.70 -12.08
CA THR A 174 5.85 10.86 -13.05
C THR A 174 6.44 9.45 -13.04
N ILE A 175 5.56 8.44 -13.05
CA ILE A 175 5.93 7.06 -13.36
C ILE A 175 5.09 6.59 -14.55
N ALA A 176 5.74 6.34 -15.69
CA ALA A 176 5.05 6.00 -16.93
C ALA A 176 5.58 4.70 -17.56
N MET A 177 4.72 3.95 -18.23
CA MET A 177 5.17 2.91 -19.16
C MET A 177 5.82 3.56 -20.37
N VAL A 178 7.03 3.17 -20.72
CA VAL A 178 7.72 3.69 -21.91
C VAL A 178 7.17 3.00 -23.15
N LYS A 179 6.73 3.81 -24.13
CA LYS A 179 6.44 3.32 -25.47
C LYS A 179 7.72 2.92 -26.18
N ILE A 180 7.85 1.64 -26.53
CA ILE A 180 8.98 1.12 -27.30
C ILE A 180 8.87 1.61 -28.75
N SER A 181 9.53 2.73 -29.07
CA SER A 181 9.52 3.36 -30.39
C SER A 181 10.92 3.85 -30.77
N SER A 182 11.27 3.78 -32.05
CA SER A 182 12.48 4.41 -32.59
C SER A 182 12.39 5.94 -32.66
N ARG A 183 11.18 6.51 -32.59
CA ARG A 183 10.94 7.96 -32.65
C ARG A 183 11.13 8.66 -31.31
N ILE A 184 11.19 7.92 -30.21
CA ILE A 184 11.37 8.46 -28.86
C ILE A 184 12.81 8.15 -28.43
N SER A 185 13.58 9.20 -28.19
CA SER A 185 14.95 9.13 -27.69
C SER A 185 15.09 9.80 -26.33
N TYR A 186 16.06 9.31 -25.59
CA TYR A 186 16.47 9.76 -24.27
C TYR A 186 17.95 10.09 -24.33
N GLU A 187 18.39 11.06 -23.55
CA GLU A 187 19.82 11.31 -23.40
C GLU A 187 20.38 10.30 -22.39
N PHE A 188 21.31 9.47 -22.86
CA PHE A 188 21.95 8.41 -22.09
C PHE A 188 23.45 8.42 -22.40
N ASN A 189 24.28 8.61 -21.37
CA ASN A 189 25.73 8.78 -21.50
C ASN A 189 26.13 9.88 -22.50
N GLY A 190 25.40 11.01 -22.51
CA GLY A 190 25.66 12.15 -23.40
C GLY A 190 25.19 11.97 -24.85
N GLU A 191 24.60 10.81 -25.20
CA GLU A 191 24.08 10.55 -26.53
C GLU A 191 22.56 10.33 -26.52
N ARG A 192 21.88 10.76 -27.59
CA ARG A 192 20.45 10.50 -27.78
C ARG A 192 20.24 9.08 -28.29
N ARG A 193 19.68 8.22 -27.45
CA ARG A 193 19.41 6.81 -27.77
C ARG A 193 17.96 6.47 -27.48
N ASN A 194 17.35 5.64 -28.34
CA ASN A 194 16.03 5.09 -28.06
C ASN A 194 16.11 3.95 -27.05
N ILE A 195 14.96 3.60 -26.45
CA ILE A 195 14.91 2.59 -25.39
C ILE A 195 15.45 1.21 -25.82
N LYS A 196 15.30 0.81 -27.10
CA LYS A 196 15.85 -0.45 -27.60
C LYS A 196 17.38 -0.39 -27.67
N GLN A 197 17.94 0.72 -28.13
CA GLN A 197 19.39 0.93 -28.18
C GLN A 197 20.00 0.92 -26.78
N ILE A 198 19.40 1.66 -25.84
CA ILE A 198 19.82 1.69 -24.42
C ILE A 198 19.74 0.28 -23.82
N TYR A 199 18.61 -0.40 -24.02
CA TYR A 199 18.44 -1.76 -23.53
C TYR A 199 19.51 -2.69 -24.09
N ASN A 200 19.79 -2.65 -25.40
CA ASN A 200 20.77 -3.52 -26.06
C ASN A 200 22.21 -3.23 -25.63
N SER A 201 22.58 -1.97 -25.42
CA SER A 201 23.94 -1.57 -25.02
C SER A 201 24.30 -1.93 -23.58
N CYS A 202 23.31 -2.17 -22.71
CA CYS A 202 23.55 -2.43 -21.29
C CYS A 202 23.55 -3.93 -20.96
N LYS A 203 24.32 -4.33 -19.94
CA LYS A 203 24.31 -5.69 -19.37
C LYS A 203 23.11 -5.86 -18.45
N LYS A 204 22.32 -6.92 -18.67
CA LYS A 204 21.08 -7.18 -17.91
C LYS A 204 21.39 -8.00 -16.66
N ARG A 205 20.62 -7.78 -15.61
CA ARG A 205 20.64 -8.61 -14.39
C ARG A 205 20.22 -10.04 -14.72
N ARG A 206 20.95 -11.02 -14.17
CA ARG A 206 20.67 -12.46 -14.33
C ARG A 206 19.71 -12.97 -13.26
N GLY A 207 19.18 -14.18 -13.46
CA GLY A 207 18.35 -14.87 -12.47
C GLY A 207 16.92 -14.32 -12.32
N ARG A 208 16.36 -14.49 -11.11
CA ARG A 208 14.98 -14.11 -10.75
C ARG A 208 14.85 -12.69 -10.19
N SER A 209 15.69 -11.76 -10.65
CA SER A 209 15.58 -10.35 -10.26
C SER A 209 14.22 -9.77 -10.67
N ARG A 210 13.69 -8.82 -9.87
CA ARG A 210 12.41 -8.15 -10.16
C ARG A 210 12.46 -7.27 -11.40
N TYR A 211 13.65 -6.83 -11.80
CA TYR A 211 13.89 -6.03 -13.00
C TYR A 211 15.13 -6.53 -13.74
N LEU A 212 15.24 -6.16 -15.02
CA LEU A 212 16.30 -6.56 -15.95
C LEU A 212 17.41 -5.51 -16.01
N LEU A 213 17.04 -4.23 -16.06
CA LEU A 213 17.94 -3.11 -16.26
C LEU A 213 17.40 -1.90 -15.50
N SER A 214 18.28 -1.10 -14.92
CA SER A 214 17.98 0.21 -14.33
C SER A 214 19.07 1.16 -14.77
N VAL A 215 18.71 2.27 -15.40
CA VAL A 215 19.67 3.26 -15.92
C VAL A 215 19.14 4.68 -15.71
N PRO A 216 20.00 5.61 -15.28
CA PRO A 216 19.66 7.03 -15.30
C PRO A 216 19.65 7.54 -16.74
N VAL A 217 18.72 8.41 -17.06
CA VAL A 217 18.58 9.09 -18.34
C VAL A 217 18.11 10.52 -18.13
N ARG A 218 18.24 11.35 -19.17
CA ARG A 218 17.58 12.64 -19.26
C ARG A 218 16.44 12.61 -20.27
N VAL A 219 15.28 13.12 -19.84
CA VAL A 219 14.04 13.19 -20.61
C VAL A 219 13.75 14.65 -20.94
N GLY A 220 13.63 14.99 -22.23
CA GLY A 220 13.42 16.36 -22.68
C GLY A 220 13.61 16.54 -24.19
N GLN A 221 13.35 17.74 -24.71
CA GLN A 221 13.60 18.13 -26.11
C GLN A 221 14.99 18.79 -26.28
N ASP A 222 15.57 18.69 -27.48
CA ASP A 222 16.85 19.31 -27.88
C ASP A 222 16.77 20.83 -28.17
N LYS A 223 15.61 21.48 -27.96
CA LYS A 223 15.54 22.94 -28.17
C LYS A 223 16.30 23.64 -27.05
N LYS A 224 17.07 24.68 -27.39
CA LYS A 224 17.91 25.46 -26.45
C LYS A 224 17.18 26.01 -25.22
N ASP A 225 15.85 26.09 -25.27
CA ASP A 225 14.95 26.53 -24.18
C ASP A 225 14.09 25.39 -23.58
N GLY A 226 14.39 24.13 -23.92
CA GLY A 226 13.60 22.97 -23.53
C GLY A 226 13.95 22.46 -22.14
N HIS A 227 12.99 22.48 -21.22
CA HIS A 227 13.13 21.83 -19.92
C HIS A 227 13.45 20.33 -20.09
N SER A 228 14.53 19.89 -19.44
CA SER A 228 14.96 18.50 -19.35
C SER A 228 14.91 18.04 -17.90
N VAL A 229 14.46 16.81 -17.68
CA VAL A 229 14.30 16.22 -16.35
C VAL A 229 15.13 14.93 -16.26
N ASP A 230 15.82 14.77 -15.14
CA ASP A 230 16.52 13.52 -14.83
C ASP A 230 15.49 12.44 -14.45
N ALA A 231 15.66 11.25 -15.01
CA ALA A 231 14.75 10.13 -14.78
C ALA A 231 15.47 8.79 -14.76
N GLY A 232 14.92 7.83 -14.03
CA GLY A 232 15.34 6.44 -14.03
C GLY A 232 14.49 5.61 -14.99
N ILE A 233 15.12 4.90 -15.92
CA ILE A 233 14.47 3.89 -16.73
C ILE A 233 14.70 2.51 -16.13
N VAL A 234 13.62 1.82 -15.79
CA VAL A 234 13.62 0.47 -15.23
C VAL A 234 12.96 -0.50 -16.21
N CYS A 235 13.75 -1.39 -16.81
CA CYS A 235 13.23 -2.45 -17.66
C CYS A 235 12.85 -3.68 -16.84
N VAL A 236 11.67 -4.25 -17.07
CA VAL A 236 11.15 -5.44 -16.38
C VAL A 236 10.79 -6.55 -17.38
N ARG A 237 10.80 -7.80 -16.91
CA ARG A 237 10.32 -8.93 -17.73
C ARG A 237 8.83 -8.82 -17.95
N ASN A 238 8.39 -9.00 -19.18
CA ASN A 238 6.97 -9.14 -19.46
C ASN A 238 6.47 -10.48 -18.86
N ARG A 239 5.44 -10.42 -18.01
CA ARG A 239 4.92 -11.60 -17.30
C ARG A 239 4.14 -12.53 -18.22
N ILE A 240 3.50 -11.97 -19.25
CA ILE A 240 2.70 -12.70 -20.24
C ILE A 240 3.65 -13.36 -21.24
N ASN A 241 4.51 -12.56 -21.88
CA ASN A 241 5.52 -13.06 -22.81
C ASN A 241 6.92 -12.93 -22.21
N ARG A 242 7.46 -14.01 -21.62
CA ARG A 242 8.77 -13.96 -20.96
C ARG A 242 9.97 -13.71 -21.88
N LYS A 243 9.79 -13.82 -23.20
CA LYS A 243 10.82 -13.44 -24.20
C LYS A 243 10.87 -11.93 -24.44
N ASP A 244 9.84 -11.21 -24.00
CA ASP A 244 9.67 -9.78 -24.17
C ASP A 244 9.93 -9.02 -22.85
N TRP A 245 10.07 -7.70 -22.96
CA TRP A 245 10.35 -6.82 -21.82
C TRP A 245 9.55 -5.52 -21.93
N LEU A 246 9.30 -4.91 -20.78
CA LEU A 246 8.65 -3.62 -20.65
C LEU A 246 9.64 -2.63 -20.03
N ALA A 247 9.44 -1.34 -20.23
CA ALA A 247 10.22 -0.30 -19.58
C ALA A 247 9.29 0.68 -18.86
N LEU A 248 9.68 1.06 -17.65
CA LEU A 248 9.08 2.14 -16.89
C LEU A 248 10.07 3.30 -16.84
N VAL A 249 9.58 4.53 -16.89
CA VAL A 249 10.36 5.75 -16.62
C VAL A 249 9.82 6.40 -15.36
N CYS A 250 10.71 6.84 -14.49
CA CYS A 250 10.39 7.50 -13.22
C CYS A 250 11.24 8.76 -13.06
N THR A 251 10.62 9.91 -12.79
CA THR A 251 11.35 11.18 -12.58
C THR A 251 11.84 11.37 -11.13
N ASP A 252 11.43 10.50 -10.22
CA ASP A 252 11.91 10.50 -8.83
C ASP A 252 13.14 9.60 -8.71
N MET A 253 14.31 10.22 -8.73
CA MET A 253 15.60 9.56 -8.66
C MET A 253 15.93 9.01 -7.25
N SER A 254 15.11 9.32 -6.24
CA SER A 254 15.28 8.80 -4.88
C SER A 254 14.65 7.42 -4.68
N LEU A 255 13.74 7.01 -5.58
CA LEU A 255 13.05 5.73 -5.47
C LEU A 255 13.93 4.55 -5.87
N ARG A 256 13.78 3.46 -5.10
CA ARG A 256 14.33 2.15 -5.48
C ARG A 256 13.50 1.53 -6.60
N GLU A 257 14.12 0.71 -7.45
CA GLU A 257 13.44 0.15 -8.62
C GLU A 257 12.24 -0.73 -8.27
N GLU A 258 12.31 -1.47 -7.16
CA GLU A 258 11.18 -2.28 -6.71
C GLU A 258 9.97 -1.43 -6.29
N ASP A 259 10.23 -0.24 -5.75
CA ASP A 259 9.20 0.71 -5.35
C ASP A 259 8.58 1.38 -6.58
N ILE A 260 9.37 1.72 -7.60
CA ILE A 260 8.86 2.19 -8.91
C ILE A 260 7.87 1.18 -9.51
N ILE A 261 8.27 -0.11 -9.56
CA ILE A 261 7.41 -1.18 -10.09
C ILE A 261 6.15 -1.36 -9.24
N ARG A 262 6.28 -1.26 -7.91
CA ARG A 262 5.17 -1.41 -6.97
C ARG A 262 4.17 -0.26 -7.09
N ILE A 263 4.64 0.99 -7.17
CA ILE A 263 3.80 2.18 -7.31
C ILE A 263 3.12 2.17 -8.67
N TYR A 264 3.84 1.87 -9.76
CA TYR A 264 3.25 1.76 -11.09
C TYR A 264 2.14 0.69 -11.15
N GLY A 265 2.29 -0.39 -10.37
CA GLY A 265 1.26 -1.43 -10.22
C GLY A 265 -0.12 -0.90 -9.80
N LYS A 266 -0.19 0.24 -9.09
CA LYS A 266 -1.45 0.89 -8.70
C LYS A 266 -2.23 1.43 -9.90
N ARG A 267 -1.58 1.67 -11.05
CA ARG A 267 -2.26 2.14 -12.27
C ARG A 267 -3.36 1.18 -12.73
N TRP A 268 -3.21 -0.13 -12.47
CA TRP A 268 -4.22 -1.13 -12.84
C TRP A 268 -5.59 -0.86 -12.22
N ASP A 269 -5.66 -0.12 -11.11
CA ASP A 269 -6.90 0.22 -10.45
C ASP A 269 -7.86 1.00 -11.37
N ILE A 270 -7.35 1.78 -12.34
CA ILE A 270 -8.19 2.49 -13.32
C ILE A 270 -8.91 1.52 -14.28
N GLU A 271 -8.29 0.38 -14.60
CA GLU A 271 -8.91 -0.64 -15.45
C GLU A 271 -10.00 -1.40 -14.70
N VAL A 272 -9.75 -1.67 -13.41
CA VAL A 272 -10.76 -2.25 -12.51
C VAL A 272 -11.94 -1.29 -12.36
N PHE A 273 -11.67 0.00 -12.14
CA PHE A 273 -12.68 1.06 -12.10
C PHE A 273 -13.54 1.07 -13.36
N PHE A 274 -12.94 1.20 -14.54
CA PHE A 274 -13.71 1.25 -15.79
C PHE A 274 -14.45 -0.05 -16.08
N LYS A 275 -13.89 -1.21 -15.67
CA LYS A 275 -14.61 -2.49 -15.75
C LYS A 275 -15.86 -2.46 -14.87
N THR A 276 -15.74 -1.99 -13.63
CA THR A 276 -16.90 -1.88 -12.72
C THR A 276 -17.95 -0.92 -13.27
N CYS A 277 -17.56 0.27 -13.74
CA CYS A 277 -18.49 1.24 -14.30
C CYS A 277 -19.24 0.70 -15.52
N LYS A 278 -18.56 -0.02 -16.42
CA LYS A 278 -19.19 -0.62 -17.60
C LYS A 278 -20.10 -1.80 -17.25
N SER A 279 -19.66 -2.69 -16.37
CA SER A 279 -20.38 -3.93 -16.07
C SER A 279 -21.54 -3.76 -15.10
N PHE A 280 -21.45 -2.83 -14.15
CA PHE A 280 -22.41 -2.72 -13.05
C PHE A 280 -23.10 -1.37 -12.97
N LEU A 281 -22.55 -0.33 -13.59
CA LEU A 281 -23.09 1.04 -13.56
C LEU A 281 -23.44 1.55 -14.96
N ASN A 282 -23.59 0.64 -15.93
CA ASN A 282 -24.08 0.91 -17.29
C ASN A 282 -23.42 2.11 -18.01
N LEU A 283 -22.13 2.35 -17.75
CA LEU A 283 -21.41 3.51 -18.32
C LEU A 283 -21.58 3.65 -19.84
N GLY A 284 -21.61 2.53 -20.57
CA GLY A 284 -21.71 2.52 -22.03
C GLY A 284 -23.07 2.14 -22.60
N SER A 285 -24.01 1.63 -21.79
CA SER A 285 -25.25 1.02 -22.28
C SER A 285 -26.53 1.74 -21.85
N GLU A 286 -26.47 2.68 -20.91
CA GLU A 286 -27.68 3.35 -20.42
C GLU A 286 -28.08 4.55 -21.28
N TYR A 287 -27.13 5.41 -21.61
CA TYR A 287 -27.40 6.62 -22.39
C TYR A 287 -26.98 6.48 -23.86
N HIS A 288 -27.93 6.65 -24.78
CA HIS A 288 -27.74 6.54 -26.23
C HIS A 288 -27.97 7.87 -26.98
N GLY A 289 -28.23 8.97 -26.27
CA GLY A 289 -28.46 10.26 -26.90
C GLY A 289 -27.16 10.90 -27.41
N LEU A 290 -27.30 11.92 -28.25
CA LEU A 290 -26.17 12.64 -28.87
C LEU A 290 -25.76 13.92 -28.12
N SER A 291 -26.46 14.28 -27.05
CA SER A 291 -26.16 15.50 -26.30
C SER A 291 -24.88 15.33 -25.48
N TYR A 292 -23.84 16.09 -25.81
CA TYR A 292 -22.58 16.10 -25.08
C TYR A 292 -22.75 16.41 -23.59
N ASP A 293 -23.64 17.35 -23.24
CA ASP A 293 -23.88 17.72 -21.85
C ASP A 293 -24.57 16.57 -21.09
N ALA A 294 -25.50 15.88 -21.74
CA ALA A 294 -26.16 14.73 -21.15
C ALA A 294 -25.22 13.53 -21.01
N LEU A 295 -24.34 13.27 -22.00
CA LEU A 295 -23.25 12.30 -21.88
C LEU A 295 -22.34 12.62 -20.69
N THR A 296 -21.96 13.89 -20.54
CA THR A 296 -21.14 14.33 -19.43
C THR A 296 -21.85 14.15 -18.08
N ALA A 297 -23.13 14.49 -18.00
CA ALA A 297 -23.94 14.28 -16.80
C ALA A 297 -24.06 12.79 -16.44
N HIS A 298 -24.31 11.93 -17.44
CA HIS A 298 -24.34 10.48 -17.28
C HIS A 298 -23.04 9.94 -16.68
N VAL A 299 -21.89 10.28 -17.27
CA VAL A 299 -20.59 9.84 -16.75
C VAL A 299 -20.35 10.35 -15.31
N ALA A 300 -20.74 11.58 -15.01
CA ALA A 300 -20.64 12.12 -13.65
C ALA A 300 -21.51 11.35 -12.64
N LEU A 301 -22.73 10.97 -13.00
CA LEU A 301 -23.60 10.14 -12.16
C LEU A 301 -23.00 8.75 -11.93
N VAL A 302 -22.51 8.11 -12.99
CA VAL A 302 -21.84 6.80 -12.90
C VAL A 302 -20.61 6.86 -12.02
N PHE A 303 -19.78 7.90 -12.16
CA PHE A 303 -18.56 8.05 -11.36
C PHE A 303 -18.90 8.32 -9.90
N THR A 304 -19.93 9.13 -9.63
CA THR A 304 -20.45 9.37 -8.27
C THR A 304 -20.98 8.07 -7.64
N GLY A 305 -21.73 7.27 -8.40
CA GLY A 305 -22.18 5.95 -7.97
C GLY A 305 -21.02 5.01 -7.62
N TYR A 306 -19.97 5.01 -8.44
CA TYR A 306 -18.74 4.26 -8.11
C TYR A 306 -18.07 4.77 -6.84
N MET A 307 -18.01 6.09 -6.61
CA MET A 307 -17.44 6.66 -5.39
C MET A 307 -18.19 6.19 -4.15
N LEU A 308 -19.53 6.24 -4.17
CA LEU A 308 -20.36 5.74 -3.07
C LEU A 308 -20.11 4.25 -2.80
N MET A 309 -20.05 3.43 -3.85
CA MET A 309 -19.70 2.01 -3.72
C MET A 309 -18.29 1.79 -3.18
N SER A 310 -17.33 2.64 -3.57
CA SER A 310 -15.93 2.53 -3.13
C SER A 310 -15.76 2.89 -1.66
N VAL A 311 -16.54 3.86 -1.17
CA VAL A 311 -16.63 4.20 0.26
C VAL A 311 -17.31 3.06 1.02
N ALA A 312 -18.48 2.60 0.59
CA ALA A 312 -19.19 1.50 1.26
C ALA A 312 -18.33 0.21 1.31
N LYS A 313 -17.64 -0.12 0.21
CA LYS A 313 -16.70 -1.23 0.16
C LYS A 313 -15.53 -1.04 1.12
N ARG A 314 -15.04 0.19 1.26
CA ARG A 314 -13.98 0.49 2.22
C ARG A 314 -14.50 0.28 3.64
N ASP A 315 -15.68 0.76 3.96
CA ASP A 315 -16.25 0.61 5.31
C ASP A 315 -16.50 -0.87 5.66
N ASP A 316 -16.84 -1.72 4.68
CA ASP A 316 -17.14 -3.15 4.88
C ASP A 316 -15.90 -4.07 4.79
N GLU A 317 -14.91 -3.74 3.96
CA GLU A 317 -13.76 -4.63 3.65
C GLU A 317 -12.38 -4.08 4.10
N ASP A 318 -12.28 -2.82 4.57
CA ASP A 318 -10.99 -2.22 4.95
C ASP A 318 -10.64 -2.47 6.42
N GLU A 319 -10.04 -3.62 6.69
CA GLU A 319 -9.55 -4.04 8.01
C GLU A 319 -8.49 -3.09 8.62
N ARG A 320 -8.04 -2.02 7.93
CA ARG A 320 -7.09 -1.03 8.48
C ARG A 320 -7.61 -0.31 9.72
N THR A 321 -8.92 -0.18 9.90
CA THR A 321 -9.53 0.36 11.13
C THR A 321 -9.25 -0.50 12.36
N LEU A 322 -8.98 -1.80 12.18
CA LEU A 322 -8.53 -2.70 13.23
C LEU A 322 -7.01 -2.66 13.45
N GLY A 323 -6.25 -2.12 12.50
CA GLY A 323 -4.79 -2.05 12.57
C GLY A 323 -4.28 -1.15 13.69
N GLU A 324 -4.88 0.01 13.90
CA GLU A 324 -4.57 0.91 15.03
C GLU A 324 -4.91 0.27 16.37
N LEU A 325 -6.12 -0.32 16.49
CA LEU A 325 -6.51 -1.13 17.65
C LEU A 325 -5.53 -2.28 17.90
N PHE A 326 -5.04 -2.94 16.85
CA PHE A 326 -4.01 -3.98 16.97
C PHE A 326 -2.65 -3.43 17.41
N TYR A 327 -2.22 -2.26 16.92
CA TYR A 327 -0.99 -1.62 17.41
C TYR A 327 -1.12 -1.16 18.87
N PHE A 328 -2.26 -0.58 19.25
CA PHE A 328 -2.55 -0.26 20.66
C PHE A 328 -2.53 -1.53 21.53
N MET A 329 -3.16 -2.63 21.10
CA MET A 329 -3.12 -3.90 21.81
C MET A 329 -1.72 -4.52 21.84
N VAL A 330 -0.89 -4.32 20.81
CA VAL A 330 0.49 -4.82 20.76
C VAL A 330 1.40 -4.02 21.69
N ASP A 331 1.25 -2.70 21.74
CA ASP A 331 1.99 -1.83 22.67
C ASP A 331 1.57 -2.14 24.12
N GLU A 332 0.27 -2.27 24.37
CA GLU A 332 -0.24 -2.65 25.70
C GLU A 332 0.20 -4.07 26.11
N ALA A 333 0.23 -5.03 25.16
CA ALA A 333 0.79 -6.36 25.43
C ALA A 333 2.31 -6.31 25.69
N ALA A 334 3.07 -5.46 24.99
CA ALA A 334 4.51 -5.29 25.22
C ALA A 334 4.78 -4.70 26.62
N ASP A 335 3.97 -3.75 27.07
CA ASP A 335 4.04 -3.19 28.43
C ASP A 335 3.71 -4.24 29.50
N ILE A 336 2.70 -5.09 29.27
CA ILE A 336 2.40 -6.25 30.13
C ILE A 336 3.60 -7.21 30.18
N THR A 337 4.25 -7.48 29.03
CA THR A 337 5.40 -8.39 28.98
C THR A 337 6.61 -7.82 29.73
N PHE A 338 6.80 -6.49 29.70
CA PHE A 338 7.85 -5.80 30.44
C PHE A 338 7.62 -5.88 31.94
N SER A 339 6.41 -5.59 32.41
CA SER A 339 6.03 -5.73 33.84
C SER A 339 6.22 -7.16 34.34
N GLN A 340 5.77 -8.17 33.58
CA GLN A 340 5.97 -9.57 33.93
C GLN A 340 7.45 -9.98 33.95
N SER A 341 8.23 -9.56 32.95
CA SER A 341 9.67 -9.84 32.90
C SER A 341 10.41 -9.20 34.07
N MET A 342 10.00 -8.00 34.47
CA MET A 342 10.52 -7.30 35.64
C MET A 342 10.20 -8.01 36.95
N LYS A 343 9.10 -8.78 37.01
CA LYS A 343 8.72 -9.56 38.21
C LYS A 343 9.57 -10.82 38.42
N ILE A 344 10.12 -11.40 37.36
CA ILE A 344 10.95 -12.62 37.44
C ILE A 344 12.19 -12.41 38.32
N LEU A 345 12.80 -11.22 38.24
CA LEU A 345 13.99 -10.88 39.04
C LEU A 345 13.70 -10.84 40.56
N PRO A 346 12.73 -10.05 41.05
CA PRO A 346 12.36 -10.02 42.45
C PRO A 346 11.70 -11.31 42.95
N ASP A 347 11.10 -12.15 42.10
CA ASP A 347 10.59 -13.46 42.53
C ASP A 347 11.74 -14.49 42.71
N ALA A 348 12.79 -14.43 41.87
CA ALA A 348 13.92 -15.38 41.92
C ALA A 348 15.00 -15.00 42.95
N MET A 349 15.15 -13.71 43.25
CA MET A 349 16.20 -13.18 44.13
C MET A 349 16.06 -13.66 45.60
N PRO A 350 14.86 -13.65 46.22
CA PRO A 350 14.65 -14.16 47.58
C PRO A 350 15.03 -15.63 47.75
N ALA A 351 14.72 -16.46 46.75
CA ALA A 351 15.10 -17.88 46.75
C ALA A 351 16.62 -18.06 46.77
N SER A 352 17.36 -17.22 46.03
CA SER A 352 18.82 -17.24 46.03
C SER A 352 19.40 -16.72 47.35
N ILE A 353 18.82 -15.65 47.92
CA ILE A 353 19.26 -15.06 49.18
C ILE A 353 19.05 -16.03 50.36
N ARG A 354 17.89 -16.69 50.44
CA ARG A 354 17.62 -17.74 51.45
C ARG A 354 18.67 -18.84 51.37
N THR A 355 18.99 -19.28 50.16
CA THR A 355 19.87 -20.44 49.95
C THR A 355 21.33 -20.13 50.30
N VAL A 356 21.84 -18.96 49.91
CA VAL A 356 23.26 -18.61 50.08
C VAL A 356 23.55 -18.01 51.45
N PHE A 357 22.66 -17.15 51.95
CA PHE A 357 22.91 -16.35 53.15
C PHE A 357 22.13 -16.83 54.39
N GLN A 358 21.25 -17.83 54.26
CA GLN A 358 20.37 -18.32 55.34
C GLN A 358 19.60 -17.20 56.05
N ALA A 359 19.25 -16.14 55.31
CA ALA A 359 18.59 -14.96 55.85
C ALA A 359 17.15 -15.27 56.31
N SER A 360 16.71 -14.62 57.39
CA SER A 360 15.32 -14.71 57.86
C SER A 360 14.36 -13.98 56.92
N GLU A 361 13.05 -14.26 57.03
CA GLU A 361 12.04 -13.58 56.21
C GLU A 361 12.04 -12.06 56.40
N GLU A 362 12.20 -11.58 57.63
CA GLU A 362 12.30 -10.14 57.91
C GLU A 362 13.50 -9.50 57.20
N GLN A 363 14.66 -10.17 57.19
CA GLN A 363 15.86 -9.67 56.54
C GLN A 363 15.69 -9.62 55.01
N ILE A 364 15.00 -10.61 54.44
CA ILE A 364 14.71 -10.66 53.01
C ILE A 364 13.74 -9.56 52.62
N ASN A 365 12.66 -9.36 53.37
CA ASN A 365 11.69 -8.30 53.09
C ASN A 365 12.33 -6.92 53.22
N THR A 366 13.19 -6.72 54.22
CA THR A 366 13.96 -5.47 54.37
C THR A 366 14.87 -5.22 53.18
N PHE A 367 15.58 -6.25 52.72
CA PHE A 367 16.45 -6.17 51.54
C PHE A 367 15.65 -5.87 50.26
N MET A 368 14.51 -6.54 50.06
CA MET A 368 13.67 -6.38 48.87
C MET A 368 13.08 -4.96 48.79
N ASN A 369 12.63 -4.41 49.92
CA ASN A 369 12.12 -3.04 49.99
C ASN A 369 13.22 -2.01 49.69
N ASP A 370 14.42 -2.16 50.26
CA ASP A 370 15.57 -1.30 49.95
C ASP A 370 15.96 -1.41 48.47
N PHE A 371 16.00 -2.63 47.92
CA PHE A 371 16.30 -2.88 46.51
C PHE A 371 15.30 -2.18 45.58
N ILE A 372 13.98 -2.35 45.80
CA ILE A 372 12.93 -1.73 44.99
C ILE A 372 13.02 -0.20 45.09
N SER A 373 13.27 0.36 46.28
CA SER A 373 13.38 1.81 46.48
C SER A 373 14.54 2.46 45.70
N ARG A 374 15.59 1.68 45.39
CA ARG A 374 16.76 2.14 44.63
C ARG A 374 16.59 2.01 43.12
N LEU A 375 15.54 1.35 42.65
CA LEU A 375 15.26 1.26 41.22
C LEU A 375 14.80 2.63 40.68
N PRO A 376 15.03 2.92 39.38
CA PRO A 376 14.46 4.08 38.72
C PRO A 376 12.93 4.13 38.83
N GLU A 377 12.37 5.34 38.92
CA GLU A 377 10.93 5.59 39.20
C GLU A 377 9.99 4.87 38.21
N TYR A 378 10.38 4.76 36.93
CA TYR A 378 9.60 4.05 35.93
C TYR A 378 9.54 2.53 36.17
N MET A 379 10.58 1.94 36.79
CA MET A 379 10.63 0.51 37.12
C MET A 379 9.86 0.21 38.40
N GLN A 380 9.86 1.14 39.36
CA GLN A 380 9.05 1.05 40.58
C GLN A 380 7.55 0.98 40.23
N LYS A 381 7.09 1.82 39.29
CA LYS A 381 5.70 1.86 38.82
C LYS A 381 5.28 0.59 38.06
N SER A 382 6.22 -0.15 37.48
CA SER A 382 5.96 -1.38 36.72
C SER A 382 5.93 -2.65 37.58
N LEU A 383 6.30 -2.57 38.86
CA LEU A 383 6.25 -3.68 39.82
C LEU A 383 4.92 -3.62 40.62
N PRO A 384 4.10 -4.68 40.62
CA PRO A 384 2.84 -4.68 41.36
C PRO A 384 3.07 -4.67 42.88
N ALA A 385 2.20 -3.97 43.60
CA ALA A 385 2.27 -3.75 45.05
C ALA A 385 2.24 -5.05 45.89
N ASP A 386 1.78 -6.17 45.33
CA ASP A 386 1.64 -7.46 46.01
C ASP A 386 2.97 -8.23 46.22
N THR A 387 4.12 -7.63 45.88
CA THR A 387 5.45 -8.25 46.15
C THR A 387 5.95 -8.00 47.58
N ALA A 388 5.15 -7.33 48.43
CA ALA A 388 5.50 -6.97 49.80
C ALA A 388 4.69 -7.70 50.89
N ALA A 389 4.06 -8.85 50.58
CA ALA A 389 3.31 -9.66 51.55
C ALA A 389 3.96 -11.02 51.79
#